data_AF-A0A3P7KPE9-F1
#
_entry.id   AF-A0A3P7KPE9-F1
#
_cell.length_a   1.000
_cell.length_b   1.000
_cell.length_c   1.000
_cell.angle_alpha   90.00
_cell.angle_beta   90.00
_cell.angle_gamma   90.00
#
_symmetry.space_group_name_H-M   'P 1'
#
loop_
_entity.id
_entity.type
_entity.pdbx_description
1 polymer ?
#
loop_
_entity_poly.entity_id
_entity_poly.type
_entity_poly.pdbx_seq_one_letter_code
_entity_poly.pdbx_strand_id
1 'polypeptide(L)'
;MIDIEHAEYPMLPFLLQSGQLAREGIIICQMNIEVHRPNSEQLQQFFTFYKQLMEEKQWTLMSASSIIGHLRLFMFNHGNQECHDRYVGDLYDRETLSGESA
;
A
#
# COMPACT_ATOMS: atom_id res chain seq x y z
N MET A 1 12.28 1.61 -0.66
CA MET A 1 11.70 2.96 -0.83
C MET A 1 11.65 3.22 -2.31
N ILE A 2 10.48 3.61 -2.84
CA ILE A 2 10.32 4.07 -4.22
C ILE A 2 10.47 5.58 -4.21
N ASP A 3 11.47 6.05 -4.92
CA ASP A 3 11.77 7.45 -5.19
C ASP A 3 12.43 7.49 -6.56
N ILE A 4 11.66 7.94 -7.56
CA ILE A 4 12.03 7.83 -8.98
C ILE A 4 11.68 9.12 -9.74
N GLU A 5 11.72 10.27 -9.05
CA GLU A 5 11.68 11.61 -9.67
C GLU A 5 10.54 11.78 -10.69
N HIS A 6 9.29 11.83 -10.21
CA HIS A 6 8.04 11.90 -10.97
C HIS A 6 7.62 10.64 -11.75
N ALA A 7 8.47 9.63 -11.88
CA ALA A 7 8.10 8.38 -12.55
C ALA A 7 7.24 7.44 -11.68
N GLU A 8 6.84 7.86 -10.47
CA GLU A 8 6.00 7.06 -9.57
C GLU A 8 4.57 6.85 -10.09
N TYR A 9 3.96 7.84 -10.77
CA TYR A 9 2.54 7.74 -11.16
C TYR A 9 2.23 6.58 -12.10
N PRO A 10 3.04 6.32 -13.16
CA PRO A 10 2.86 5.14 -14.01
C PRO A 10 3.13 3.81 -13.28
N MET A 11 3.86 3.84 -12.17
CA MET A 11 4.18 2.65 -11.37
C MET A 11 3.08 2.28 -10.37
N LEU A 12 2.27 3.25 -9.90
CA LEU A 12 1.21 3.01 -8.92
C LEU A 12 0.26 1.86 -9.31
N PRO A 13 -0.21 1.73 -10.57
CA PRO A 13 -1.08 0.62 -10.98
C PRO A 13 -0.46 -0.77 -10.82
N PHE A 14 0.87 -0.88 -10.73
CA PHE A 14 1.52 -2.19 -10.56
C PHE A 14 1.28 -2.79 -9.18
N LEU A 15 0.89 -1.95 -8.20
CA LEU A 15 0.64 -2.33 -6.82
C LEU A 15 -0.77 -2.88 -6.57
N LEU A 16 -1.68 -2.68 -7.54
CA LEU A 16 -3.05 -3.18 -7.48
C LEU A 16 -3.10 -4.70 -7.66
N GLN A 17 -4.18 -5.33 -7.21
CA GLN A 17 -4.42 -6.77 -7.41
C GLN A 17 -4.45 -7.18 -8.88
N SER A 18 -4.90 -6.27 -9.75
CA SER A 18 -4.88 -6.45 -11.20
C SER A 18 -3.54 -6.07 -11.84
N GLY A 19 -2.58 -5.55 -11.07
CA GLY A 19 -1.29 -5.00 -11.50
C GLY A 19 -0.25 -6.06 -11.87
N GLN A 20 0.90 -5.59 -12.39
CA GLN A 20 1.96 -6.48 -12.89
C GLN A 20 2.59 -7.34 -11.79
N LEU A 21 2.81 -6.77 -10.60
CA LEU A 21 3.42 -7.53 -9.49
C LEU A 21 2.56 -8.71 -9.07
N ALA A 22 1.25 -8.51 -8.98
CA ALA A 22 0.30 -9.57 -8.66
C ALA A 22 0.28 -10.67 -9.74
N ARG A 23 0.29 -10.29 -11.03
CA ARG A 23 0.33 -11.24 -12.16
C ARG A 23 1.61 -12.08 -12.19
N GLU A 24 2.72 -11.53 -11.73
CA GLU A 24 4.02 -12.22 -11.68
C GLU A 24 4.24 -12.97 -10.36
N GLY A 25 3.28 -12.94 -9.43
CA GLY A 25 3.42 -13.58 -8.12
C GLY A 25 4.45 -12.91 -7.21
N ILE A 26 4.78 -11.64 -7.46
CA ILE A 26 5.71 -10.86 -6.64
C ILE A 26 4.94 -10.30 -5.44
N ILE A 27 5.33 -10.74 -4.25
CA ILE A 27 4.72 -10.30 -2.99
C ILE A 27 5.60 -9.22 -2.36
N ILE A 28 5.02 -8.04 -2.13
CA ILE A 28 5.63 -6.95 -1.35
C ILE A 28 4.78 -6.76 -0.10
N CYS A 29 5.40 -6.93 1.08
CA CYS A 29 4.67 -6.79 2.34
C CYS A 29 4.69 -5.35 2.91
N GLN A 30 5.71 -4.56 2.61
CA GLN A 30 5.85 -3.18 3.10
C GLN A 30 6.53 -2.30 2.07
N MET A 31 6.12 -1.04 1.98
CA MET A 31 6.68 -0.08 1.05
C MET A 31 6.59 1.36 1.57
N ASN A 32 7.65 2.12 1.28
CA ASN A 32 7.67 3.57 1.41
C ASN A 32 7.68 4.15 -0.01
N ILE A 33 6.79 5.08 -0.30
CA ILE A 33 6.73 5.79 -1.60
C ILE A 33 6.87 7.28 -1.34
N GLU A 34 7.78 7.93 -2.06
CA GLU A 34 7.79 9.38 -2.18
C GLU A 34 7.07 9.77 -3.48
N VAL A 35 5.93 10.44 -3.34
CA VAL A 35 5.13 10.96 -4.45
C VAL A 35 5.44 12.44 -4.60
N HIS A 36 6.04 12.81 -5.72
CA HIS A 36 6.44 14.19 -6.02
C HIS A 36 5.20 15.05 -6.23
N ARG A 37 5.34 16.38 -6.19
CA ARG A 37 4.22 17.28 -6.45
C ARG A 37 3.60 16.97 -7.84
N PRO A 38 2.28 16.69 -7.93
CA PRO A 38 1.64 16.34 -9.19
C PRO A 38 1.32 17.55 -10.05
N ASN A 39 1.29 17.35 -11.38
CA ASN A 39 0.48 18.16 -12.30
C ASN A 39 -0.99 17.66 -12.32
N SER A 40 -1.87 18.29 -13.10
CA SER A 40 -3.31 17.94 -13.13
C SER A 40 -3.58 16.50 -13.57
N GLU A 41 -2.81 15.96 -14.52
CA GLU A 41 -2.96 14.60 -15.02
C GLU A 41 -2.50 13.58 -13.97
N GLN A 42 -1.32 13.82 -13.39
CA GLN A 42 -0.75 12.99 -12.32
C GLN A 42 -1.66 12.97 -11.08
N LEU A 43 -2.30 14.09 -10.76
CA LEU A 43 -3.27 14.17 -9.66
C LEU A 43 -4.48 13.25 -9.93
N GLN A 44 -4.98 13.24 -11.17
CA GLN A 44 -6.08 12.35 -11.57
C GLN A 44 -5.66 10.87 -11.53
N GLN A 45 -4.45 10.55 -12.00
CA GLN A 45 -3.88 9.20 -11.93
C GLN A 45 -3.79 8.73 -10.49
N PHE A 46 -3.24 9.56 -9.58
CA PHE A 46 -3.12 9.25 -8.17
C PHE A 46 -4.48 8.98 -7.52
N PHE A 47 -5.50 9.83 -7.75
CA PHE A 47 -6.83 9.61 -7.17
C PHE A 47 -7.54 8.38 -7.73
N THR A 48 -7.35 8.08 -9.02
CA THR A 48 -7.88 6.85 -9.62
C THR A 48 -7.26 5.63 -8.96
N PHE A 49 -5.93 5.61 -8.84
CA PHE A 49 -5.20 4.57 -8.14
C PHE A 49 -5.66 4.44 -6.68
N TYR A 50 -5.72 5.55 -5.94
CA TYR A 50 -6.07 5.54 -4.52
C TYR A 50 -7.47 4.98 -4.27
N LYS A 51 -8.46 5.35 -5.09
CA LYS A 51 -9.82 4.79 -5.00
C LYS A 51 -9.80 3.27 -5.17
N GLN A 52 -9.14 2.79 -6.22
CA GLN A 52 -9.02 1.36 -6.48
C GLN A 52 -8.29 0.62 -5.34
N LEU A 53 -7.20 1.20 -4.83
CA LEU A 53 -6.44 0.66 -3.70
C LEU A 53 -7.31 0.44 -2.46
N MET A 54 -8.19 1.41 -2.15
CA MET A 54 -9.11 1.34 -1.01
C MET A 54 -10.23 0.31 -1.21
N GLU A 55 -10.70 0.12 -2.45
CA GLU A 55 -11.71 -0.89 -2.78
C GLU A 55 -11.16 -2.32 -2.67
N GLU A 56 -9.92 -2.53 -3.09
CA GLU A 56 -9.25 -3.83 -3.05
C GLU A 56 -8.94 -4.31 -1.63
N LYS A 57 -8.84 -3.39 -0.66
CA LYS A 57 -8.50 -3.69 0.74
C LYS A 57 -7.25 -4.57 0.89
N GLN A 58 -6.31 -4.44 -0.04
CA GLN A 58 -5.05 -5.18 0.01
C GLN A 58 -4.00 -4.42 0.82
N TRP A 59 -3.98 -3.10 0.68
CA TRP A 59 -2.99 -2.23 1.28
C TRP A 59 -3.60 -1.33 2.33
N THR A 60 -2.93 -1.20 3.48
CA THR A 60 -3.25 -0.19 4.47
C THR A 60 -2.25 0.95 4.35
N LEU A 61 -2.76 2.17 4.18
CA LEU A 61 -1.96 3.39 4.20
C LEU A 61 -1.89 3.90 5.65
N MET A 62 -0.72 3.74 6.26
CA MET A 62 -0.50 3.97 7.69
C MET A 62 -0.06 5.40 8.01
N SER A 63 0.68 6.01 7.09
CA SER A 63 1.11 7.40 7.24
C SER A 63 1.19 8.08 5.88
N ALA A 64 0.76 9.34 5.88
CA ALA A 64 0.88 10.29 4.79
C ALA A 64 1.46 11.57 5.37
N SER A 65 2.71 11.88 5.03
CA SER A 65 3.36 13.14 5.45
C SER A 65 3.70 13.98 4.24
N SER A 66 3.36 15.28 4.30
CA SER A 66 3.71 16.23 3.26
C SER A 66 4.97 16.99 3.67
N ILE A 67 6.03 16.89 2.89
CA ILE A 67 7.30 17.59 3.10
C ILE A 67 7.63 18.34 1.81
N ILE A 68 7.60 19.68 1.87
CA ILE A 68 8.00 20.56 0.76
C ILE A 68 7.23 20.22 -0.56
N GLY A 69 5.96 19.81 -0.45
CA GLY A 69 5.11 19.47 -1.60
C GLY A 69 5.23 18.03 -2.10
N HIS A 70 6.08 17.20 -1.50
CA HIS A 70 6.16 15.77 -1.73
C HIS A 70 5.34 15.04 -0.67
N LEU A 71 4.65 13.99 -1.07
CA LEU A 71 3.86 13.13 -0.21
C LEU A 71 4.63 11.84 0.04
N ARG A 72 5.07 11.62 1.29
CA ARG A 72 5.66 10.36 1.72
C ARG A 72 4.59 9.45 2.30
N LEU A 73 4.46 8.29 1.69
CA LEU A 73 3.51 7.25 2.06
C LEU A 73 4.23 6.08 2.70
N PHE A 74 3.70 5.62 3.83
CA PHE A 74 4.03 4.33 4.43
C PHE A 74 2.83 3.40 4.28
N MET A 75 3.04 2.25 3.65
CA MET A 75 1.97 1.27 3.40
C MET A 75 2.45 -0.17 3.59
N PHE A 76 1.55 -1.02 4.05
CA PHE A 76 1.78 -2.46 4.19
C PHE A 76 0.61 -3.25 3.58
N ASN A 77 0.94 -4.43 3.06
CA ASN A 77 0.01 -5.32 2.38
C ASN A 77 -0.62 -6.26 3.42
N HIS A 78 -1.84 -5.96 3.86
CA HIS A 78 -2.56 -6.82 4.82
C HIS A 78 -3.45 -7.85 4.14
N GLY A 79 -3.72 -7.69 2.83
CA GLY A 79 -4.54 -8.64 2.07
C GLY A 79 -3.80 -9.93 1.72
N ASN A 80 -2.47 -9.94 1.77
CA ASN A 80 -1.67 -11.15 1.60
C ASN A 80 -1.39 -11.83 2.95
N GLN A 81 -1.62 -13.14 3.03
CA GLN A 81 -1.48 -13.90 4.27
C GLN A 81 -0.07 -13.84 4.87
N GLU A 82 0.99 -14.01 4.06
CA GLU A 82 2.38 -13.95 4.55
C GLU A 82 2.69 -12.58 5.19
N CYS A 83 2.19 -11.53 4.55
CA CYS A 83 2.40 -10.16 5.00
C CYS A 83 1.55 -9.81 6.22
N HIS A 84 0.32 -10.33 6.28
CA HIS A 84 -0.56 -10.25 7.45
C HIS A 84 0.10 -10.90 8.67
N ASP A 85 0.53 -12.14 8.55
CA ASP A 85 1.13 -12.89 9.66
C ASP A 85 2.43 -12.22 10.16
N ARG A 86 3.17 -11.58 9.24
CA ARG A 86 4.41 -10.86 9.59
C ARG A 86 4.19 -9.57 10.37
N TYR A 87 3.19 -8.77 10.02
CA TYR A 87 3.03 -7.40 10.55
C TYR A 87 1.84 -7.21 11.47
N VAL A 88 0.83 -8.04 11.32
CA VAL A 88 -0.34 -8.09 12.19
C VAL A 88 -0.17 -9.27 13.14
N GLY A 89 0.19 -10.45 12.63
CA GLY A 89 0.32 -11.68 13.40
C GLY A 89 -0.97 -12.04 14.14
N ASP A 90 -0.83 -12.80 15.22
CA ASP A 90 -1.95 -13.22 16.08
C ASP A 90 -2.50 -12.09 16.96
N LEU A 91 -1.91 -10.88 16.92
CA LEU A 91 -2.33 -9.74 17.76
C LEU A 91 -3.79 -9.34 17.54
N TYR A 92 -4.39 -9.73 16.42
CA TYR A 92 -5.80 -9.54 16.12
C TYR A 92 -6.56 -10.84 15.83
N ASP A 93 -5.98 -11.99 16.16
CA ASP A 93 -6.71 -13.24 16.01
C ASP A 93 -7.86 -13.26 17.02
N ARG A 94 -9.06 -13.49 16.52
CA ARG A 94 -10.30 -13.28 17.29
C ARG A 94 -10.36 -14.20 18.51
N GLU A 95 -9.70 -15.36 18.44
CA GLU A 95 -9.53 -16.33 19.52
C GLU A 95 -8.52 -15.87 20.59
N THR A 96 -7.43 -15.22 20.18
CA THR A 96 -6.45 -14.64 21.11
C THR A 96 -7.02 -13.42 21.84
N LEU A 97 -7.83 -12.62 21.13
CA LEU A 97 -8.51 -11.44 21.69
C LEU A 97 -9.73 -11.76 22.56
N SER A 98 -10.35 -12.93 22.41
CA SER A 98 -11.46 -13.37 23.27
C SER A 98 -10.99 -13.94 24.61
N GLY A 99 -9.68 -14.10 24.83
CA GLY A 99 -9.12 -14.63 26.07
C GLY A 99 -9.45 -16.09 26.33
N GLU A 100 -9.92 -16.83 25.33
CA GLU A 100 -10.17 -18.27 25.41
C GLU A 100 -8.89 -19.02 25.03
N SER A 101 -7.86 -18.90 25.86
CA SER A 101 -6.76 -19.86 25.87
C SER A 101 -7.29 -21.18 26.44
N ALA A 102 -7.32 -22.21 25.59
CA ALA A 102 -7.58 -23.60 25.97
C ALA A 102 -6.57 -24.13 27.00
#